data_AF-W2TXB5-F1
#
_entry.id   AF-W2TXB5-F1
#
_cell.length_a   1.000
_cell.length_b   1.000
_cell.length_c   1.000
_cell.angle_alpha   90.00
_cell.angle_beta   90.00
_cell.angle_gamma   90.00
#
_symmetry.space_group_name_H-M   'P 1'
#
loop_
_entity.id
_entity.type
_entity.pdbx_description
1 polymer ?
#
loop_
_entity_poly.entity_id
_entity_poly.type
_entity_poly.pdbx_seq_one_letter_code
_entity_poly.pdbx_strand_id
1 'polypeptide(L)'
;MGSLSDLDLLREEHLKLQSKYEQLQQHYGFLQAKVDPGQSPEISSLAGELFATMKNLFEHHTFSDIVIHVGGRDVKCHKFLLMTRSHHWNDLESCDSIEISDSSIEAFEVVYRWMYTDTLPQSKLSDNLLQEVCRIAFRYHFSGLQARCVQLLKSRVDVNNCISLYDFADIENVFTLVNVLDQTGLSPLELALTTGHINMANQLLSKNANCNAVDESGKSILM
;
A
#
# COMPACT_ATOMS: atom_id res chain seq x y z
N MET A 1 -45.46 38.08 -28.67
CA MET A 1 -44.89 37.90 -27.31
C MET A 1 -44.61 36.42 -27.08
N GLY A 2 -43.51 35.88 -27.65
CA GLY A 2 -43.26 34.43 -27.56
C GLY A 2 -41.84 33.97 -27.92
N SER A 3 -40.82 34.82 -27.79
CA SER A 3 -39.43 34.47 -28.14
C SER A 3 -38.45 34.52 -26.96
N LEU A 4 -38.90 34.88 -25.74
CA LEU A 4 -38.05 34.83 -24.55
C LEU A 4 -38.01 33.43 -23.91
N SER A 5 -39.08 32.63 -24.02
CA SER A 5 -39.15 31.32 -23.34
C SER A 5 -38.16 30.30 -23.87
N ASP A 6 -37.96 30.26 -25.20
CA ASP A 6 -37.10 29.26 -25.83
C ASP A 6 -35.62 29.57 -25.58
N LEU A 7 -35.27 30.85 -25.48
CA LEU A 7 -33.91 31.31 -25.22
C LEU A 7 -33.53 31.09 -23.75
N ASP A 8 -34.48 31.26 -22.83
CA ASP A 8 -34.32 30.92 -21.41
C ASP A 8 -34.21 29.40 -21.21
N LEU A 9 -35.00 28.61 -21.95
CA LEU A 9 -34.90 27.14 -21.94
C LEU A 9 -33.53 26.67 -22.47
N LEU A 10 -33.07 27.25 -23.57
CA LEU A 10 -31.76 26.94 -24.16
C LEU A 10 -30.62 27.30 -23.20
N ARG A 11 -30.75 28.42 -22.49
CA ARG A 11 -29.77 28.84 -21.48
C ARG A 11 -29.75 27.89 -20.29
N GLU A 12 -30.91 27.43 -19.84
CA GLU A 12 -31.03 26.45 -18.75
C GLU A 12 -30.41 25.10 -19.15
N GLU A 13 -30.66 24.63 -20.37
CA GLU A 13 -30.04 23.41 -20.91
C GLU A 13 -28.53 23.56 -21.05
N HIS A 14 -28.04 24.70 -21.54
CA HIS A 14 -26.60 24.98 -21.66
C HIS A 14 -25.91 24.97 -20.30
N LEU A 15 -26.50 25.59 -19.28
CA LEU A 15 -25.97 25.58 -17.91
C LEU A 15 -25.95 24.16 -17.32
N LYS A 16 -27.00 23.37 -17.54
CA LYS A 16 -27.04 21.96 -17.13
C LYS A 16 -25.96 21.13 -17.83
N LEU A 17 -25.75 21.37 -19.12
CA LEU A 17 -24.74 20.66 -19.90
C LEU A 17 -23.33 21.02 -19.45
N GLN A 18 -23.08 22.30 -19.17
CA GLN A 18 -21.80 22.78 -18.65
C GLN A 18 -21.48 22.17 -17.27
N SER A 19 -22.46 22.11 -16.37
CA SER A 19 -22.31 21.44 -15.07
C SER A 19 -22.02 19.95 -15.20
N LYS A 20 -22.71 19.25 -16.12
CA LYS A 20 -22.43 17.83 -16.40
C LYS A 20 -21.06 17.62 -17.01
N TYR A 21 -20.60 18.53 -17.87
CA TYR A 21 -19.27 18.48 -18.47
C TYR A 21 -18.18 18.65 -17.41
N GLU A 22 -18.32 19.61 -16.51
CA GLU A 22 -17.40 19.81 -15.38
C GLU A 22 -17.34 18.58 -14.46
N GLN A 23 -18.49 17.99 -14.14
CA GLN A 23 -18.55 16.74 -13.36
C GLN A 23 -17.86 15.58 -14.08
N LEU A 24 -18.04 15.47 -15.40
CA LEU A 24 -17.41 14.44 -16.22
C LEU A 24 -15.89 14.64 -16.29
N GLN A 25 -15.43 15.89 -16.43
CA GLN A 25 -14.00 16.22 -16.38
C GLN A 25 -13.38 15.89 -15.02
N GLN A 26 -14.07 16.21 -13.92
CA GLN A 26 -13.62 15.84 -12.58
C GLN A 26 -13.54 14.32 -12.40
N HIS A 27 -14.56 13.60 -12.87
CA HIS A 27 -14.58 12.14 -12.82
C HIS A 27 -13.47 11.52 -13.68
N TYR A 28 -13.21 12.08 -14.86
CA TYR A 28 -12.13 11.67 -15.74
C TYR A 28 -10.76 11.94 -15.11
N GLY A 29 -10.54 13.11 -14.50
CA GLY A 29 -9.28 13.41 -13.79
C GLY A 29 -9.03 12.45 -12.62
N PHE A 30 -10.08 12.09 -11.88
CA PHE A 30 -10.00 11.08 -10.82
C PHE A 30 -9.68 9.68 -11.37
N LEU A 31 -10.28 9.29 -12.50
CA LEU A 31 -10.01 8.01 -13.15
C LEU A 31 -8.62 7.96 -13.79
N GLN A 32 -8.16 9.05 -14.41
CA GLN A 32 -6.84 9.14 -15.03
C GLN A 32 -5.73 9.02 -13.98
N ALA A 33 -5.93 9.61 -12.79
CA ALA A 33 -5.06 9.40 -11.63
C ALA A 33 -5.02 7.93 -11.14
N LYS A 34 -6.02 7.11 -11.47
CA LYS A 34 -6.07 5.67 -11.15
C LYS A 34 -5.55 4.77 -12.26
N VAL A 35 -5.61 5.19 -13.53
CA VAL A 35 -5.44 4.31 -14.69
C VAL A 35 -4.02 4.35 -15.27
N ASP A 36 -3.28 5.45 -15.14
CA ASP A 36 -1.96 5.56 -15.77
C ASP A 36 -0.91 6.22 -14.84
N PRO A 37 -0.01 5.43 -14.22
CA PRO A 37 1.07 5.96 -13.38
C PRO A 37 2.11 6.81 -14.13
N GLY A 38 2.03 6.87 -15.47
CA GLY A 38 3.01 7.50 -16.35
C GLY A 38 2.62 8.86 -16.94
N GLN A 39 1.34 9.25 -16.89
CA GLN A 39 0.92 10.60 -17.27
C GLN A 39 0.53 11.37 -16.01
N SER A 40 1.40 12.29 -15.60
CA SER A 40 1.13 13.24 -14.55
C SER A 40 -0.20 13.97 -14.83
N PRO A 41 -1.11 14.10 -13.86
CA PRO A 41 -2.34 14.87 -14.02
C PRO A 41 -2.04 16.24 -14.61
N GLU A 42 -2.96 16.80 -15.42
CA GLU A 42 -2.77 18.15 -15.97
C GLU A 42 -2.31 19.09 -14.84
N ILE A 43 -1.18 19.75 -15.04
CA ILE A 43 -0.48 20.52 -14.00
C ILE A 43 -1.37 21.61 -13.40
N SER A 44 -2.37 22.08 -14.16
CA SER A 44 -3.37 23.07 -13.74
C SER A 44 -4.58 22.48 -13.00
N SER A 45 -4.67 21.16 -12.83
CA SER A 45 -5.71 20.53 -12.02
C SER A 45 -5.30 20.54 -10.55
N LEU A 46 -6.29 20.63 -9.63
CA LEU A 46 -6.03 20.55 -8.19
C LEU A 46 -5.23 19.29 -7.81
N ALA A 47 -5.49 18.15 -8.45
CA ALA A 47 -4.75 16.92 -8.22
C ALA A 47 -3.27 17.03 -8.66
N GLY A 48 -3.00 17.67 -9.81
CA GLY A 48 -1.66 17.98 -10.29
C GLY A 48 -0.89 18.92 -9.36
N GLU A 49 -1.54 19.99 -8.90
CA GLU A 49 -0.96 20.93 -7.96
C GLU A 49 -0.66 20.30 -6.59
N LEU A 50 -1.57 19.46 -6.07
CA LEU A 50 -1.35 18.70 -4.84
C LEU A 50 -0.19 17.71 -4.99
N PHE A 51 -0.08 17.02 -6.12
CA PHE A 51 1.04 16.11 -6.38
C PHE A 51 2.38 16.86 -6.45
N ALA A 52 2.43 17.99 -7.15
CA ALA A 52 3.60 18.85 -7.20
C ALA A 52 3.98 19.39 -5.81
N THR A 53 2.97 19.76 -5.01
CA THR A 53 3.16 20.20 -3.62
C THR A 53 3.74 19.06 -2.76
N MET A 54 3.16 17.86 -2.83
CA MET A 54 3.66 16.69 -2.10
C MET A 54 5.11 16.36 -2.45
N LYS A 55 5.49 16.49 -3.73
CA LYS A 55 6.88 16.33 -4.17
C LYS A 55 7.79 17.38 -3.53
N ASN A 56 7.41 18.66 -3.53
CA ASN A 56 8.19 19.72 -2.90
C ASN A 56 8.35 19.51 -1.39
N LEU A 57 7.29 19.08 -0.69
CA LEU A 57 7.35 18.76 0.75
C LEU A 57 8.32 17.60 1.04
N PHE A 58 8.36 16.60 0.16
CA PHE A 58 9.29 15.47 0.27
C PHE A 58 10.75 15.89 0.04
N GLU A 59 11.03 16.72 -0.96
CA GLU A 59 12.39 17.11 -1.36
C GLU A 59 12.99 18.19 -0.45
N HIS A 60 12.17 19.08 0.11
CA HIS A 60 12.64 20.25 0.86
C HIS A 60 12.27 20.26 2.34
N HIS A 61 11.38 19.37 2.79
CA HIS A 61 10.89 19.33 4.18
C HIS A 61 10.36 20.68 4.68
N THR A 62 9.79 21.49 3.77
CA THR A 62 9.14 22.75 4.11
C THR A 62 7.84 22.45 4.85
N PHE A 63 7.47 23.28 5.83
CA PHE A 63 6.28 23.08 6.69
C PHE A 63 6.29 21.81 7.55
N SER A 64 7.43 21.13 7.71
CA SER A 64 7.53 20.02 8.65
C SER A 64 7.23 20.47 10.07
N ASP A 65 6.28 19.78 10.70
CA ASP A 65 5.69 20.10 12.00
C ASP A 65 5.88 18.96 13.02
N ILE A 66 6.62 17.91 12.66
CA ILE A 66 6.98 16.79 13.53
C ILE A 66 8.34 16.18 13.15
N VAL A 67 9.05 15.64 14.13
CA VAL A 67 10.30 14.89 13.95
C VAL A 67 10.08 13.41 14.23
N ILE A 68 10.61 12.54 13.38
CA ILE A 68 10.58 11.10 13.56
C ILE A 68 11.97 10.62 13.94
N HIS A 69 12.09 10.03 15.13
CA HIS A 69 13.32 9.41 15.62
C HIS A 69 13.36 7.95 15.20
N VAL A 70 14.38 7.56 14.44
CA VAL A 70 14.51 6.19 13.90
C VAL A 70 15.97 5.82 13.68
N GLY A 71 16.40 4.68 14.22
CA GLY A 71 17.77 4.20 14.05
C GLY A 71 18.85 5.21 14.47
N GLY A 72 18.56 6.05 15.47
CA GLY A 72 19.46 7.12 15.93
C GLY A 72 19.54 8.34 15.00
N ARG A 73 18.63 8.47 14.02
CA ARG A 73 18.50 9.65 13.16
C ARG A 73 17.18 10.37 13.39
N ASP A 74 17.21 11.67 13.14
CA ASP A 74 16.04 12.56 13.19
C ASP A 74 15.60 12.88 11.76
N VAL A 75 14.36 12.53 11.43
CA VAL A 75 13.76 12.75 10.11
C VAL A 75 12.61 13.73 10.23
N LYS A 76 12.66 14.85 9.50
CA LYS A 76 11.55 15.81 9.46
C LYS A 76 10.36 15.25 8.67
N CYS A 77 9.14 15.41 9.19
CA CYS A 77 7.93 14.90 8.57
C CYS A 77 6.73 15.86 8.78
N HIS A 78 5.55 15.43 8.32
CA HIS A 78 4.31 16.20 8.40
C HIS A 78 3.22 15.39 9.13
N LYS A 79 2.62 15.97 10.17
CA LYS A 79 1.54 15.35 10.96
C LYS A 79 0.37 14.92 10.09
N PHE A 80 -0.04 15.76 9.15
CA PHE A 80 -1.15 15.43 8.24
C PHE A 80 -0.89 14.15 7.46
N LEU A 81 0.37 13.89 7.08
CA LEU A 81 0.74 12.71 6.31
C LEU A 81 0.67 11.45 7.16
N LEU A 82 1.14 11.50 8.40
CA LEU A 82 1.03 10.41 9.36
C LEU A 82 -0.45 10.07 9.63
N MET A 83 -1.28 11.08 9.90
CA MET A 83 -2.72 10.90 10.13
C MET A 83 -3.46 10.35 8.90
N THR A 84 -3.03 10.74 7.69
CA THR A 84 -3.64 10.25 6.44
C THR A 84 -3.25 8.81 6.16
N ARG A 85 -2.01 8.42 6.47
CA ARG A 85 -1.46 7.11 6.09
C ARG A 85 -1.60 6.04 7.17
N SER A 86 -1.87 6.42 8.42
CA SER A 86 -1.92 5.51 9.56
C SER A 86 -2.95 5.94 10.61
N HIS A 87 -3.63 4.94 11.18
CA HIS A 87 -4.55 5.11 12.31
C HIS A 87 -3.90 4.78 13.66
N HIS A 88 -2.58 4.56 13.70
CA HIS A 88 -1.87 4.20 14.93
C HIS A 88 -1.75 5.37 15.91
N TRP A 89 -1.73 6.60 15.40
CA TRP A 89 -1.40 7.79 16.18
C TRP A 89 -2.67 8.41 16.79
N ASN A 90 -2.71 8.53 18.13
CA ASN A 90 -3.88 9.05 18.85
C ASN A 90 -3.83 10.55 19.14
N ASP A 91 -2.65 11.13 19.36
CA ASP A 91 -2.46 12.58 19.60
C ASP A 91 -1.16 13.06 18.95
N LEU A 92 -1.25 13.45 17.67
CA LEU A 92 -0.14 14.11 16.97
C LEU A 92 -0.21 15.63 17.11
N GLU A 93 -1.36 16.21 17.48
CA GLU A 93 -1.51 17.67 17.52
C GLU A 93 -0.55 18.29 18.54
N SER A 94 -0.51 17.73 19.75
CA SER A 94 0.34 18.20 20.85
C SER A 94 1.78 17.66 20.79
N CYS A 95 2.09 16.84 19.80
CA CYS A 95 3.32 16.06 19.75
C CYS A 95 4.33 16.66 18.76
N ASP A 96 5.54 16.97 19.23
CA ASP A 96 6.60 17.51 18.35
C ASP A 96 7.50 16.40 17.77
N SER A 97 7.42 15.18 18.32
CA SER A 97 8.23 14.06 17.84
C SER A 97 7.65 12.69 18.16
N ILE A 98 7.88 11.72 17.27
CA ILE A 98 7.53 10.30 17.46
C ILE A 98 8.76 9.41 17.29
N GLU A 99 8.71 8.20 17.82
CA GLU A 99 9.78 7.21 17.70
C GLU A 99 9.32 5.99 16.89
N ILE A 100 10.16 5.58 15.93
CA ILE A 100 10.04 4.32 15.22
C ILE A 100 11.12 3.36 15.73
N SER A 101 10.69 2.43 16.60
CA SER A 101 11.58 1.49 17.28
C SER A 101 11.84 0.24 16.45
N ASP A 102 12.93 -0.47 16.78
CA ASP A 102 13.30 -1.78 16.21
C ASP A 102 13.33 -1.84 14.67
N SER A 103 13.69 -0.72 14.03
CA SER A 103 13.64 -0.57 12.58
C SER A 103 14.94 0.01 12.05
N SER A 104 15.46 -0.57 10.97
CA SER A 104 16.60 0.03 10.28
C SER A 104 16.17 1.34 9.60
N ILE A 105 17.11 2.26 9.50
CA ILE A 105 16.88 3.50 8.79
C ILE A 105 16.61 3.27 7.30
N GLU A 106 17.21 2.22 6.72
CA GLU A 106 17.00 1.86 5.32
C GLU A 106 15.55 1.41 5.07
N ALA A 107 14.98 0.57 5.95
CA ALA A 107 13.59 0.16 5.87
C ALA A 107 12.65 1.37 6.06
N PHE A 108 12.96 2.23 7.03
CA PHE A 108 12.14 3.41 7.27
C PHE A 108 12.18 4.40 6.10
N GLU A 109 13.32 4.61 5.43
CA GLU A 109 13.41 5.47 4.23
C GLU A 109 12.47 4.98 3.10
N VAL A 110 12.29 3.66 2.97
CA VAL A 110 11.33 3.10 2.01
C VAL A 110 9.89 3.45 2.41
N VAL A 111 9.54 3.30 3.69
CA VAL A 111 8.21 3.66 4.24
C VAL A 111 7.97 5.16 4.09
N TYR A 112 8.95 5.98 4.48
CA TYR A 112 8.93 7.43 4.40
C TYR A 112 8.70 7.89 2.96
N ARG A 113 9.46 7.39 1.98
CA ARG A 113 9.23 7.71 0.57
C ARG A 113 7.86 7.25 0.09
N TRP A 114 7.38 6.08 0.53
CA TRP A 114 6.03 5.63 0.21
C TRP A 114 4.96 6.56 0.81
N MET A 115 5.14 7.07 2.02
CA MET A 115 4.20 8.02 2.64
C MET A 115 3.96 9.25 1.77
N TYR A 116 4.97 9.77 1.06
CA TYR A 116 4.80 10.95 0.20
C TYR A 116 4.35 10.60 -1.22
N THR A 117 4.84 9.48 -1.76
CA THR A 117 4.71 9.19 -3.20
C THR A 117 3.68 8.12 -3.53
N ASP A 118 3.24 7.36 -2.53
CA ASP A 118 2.43 6.14 -2.68
C ASP A 118 3.08 5.05 -3.57
N THR A 119 4.42 5.09 -3.73
CA THR A 119 5.16 4.13 -4.56
C THR A 119 6.23 3.39 -3.78
N LEU A 120 6.48 2.12 -4.13
CA LEU A 120 7.59 1.30 -3.63
C LEU A 120 8.62 1.04 -4.73
N PRO A 121 9.94 0.97 -4.42
CA PRO A 121 10.98 0.79 -5.41
C PRO A 121 11.15 -0.71 -5.70
N GLN A 122 10.31 -1.24 -6.59
CA GLN A 122 10.19 -2.70 -6.81
C GLN A 122 11.51 -3.39 -7.18
N SER A 123 12.38 -2.74 -7.96
CA SER A 123 13.65 -3.33 -8.43
C SER A 123 14.79 -3.30 -7.42
N LYS A 124 14.66 -2.54 -6.32
CA LYS A 124 15.72 -2.38 -5.30
C LYS A 124 15.37 -2.99 -3.94
N LEU A 125 14.12 -3.44 -3.76
CA LEU A 125 13.69 -4.07 -2.53
C LEU A 125 14.18 -5.52 -2.48
N SER A 126 15.16 -5.81 -1.61
CA SER A 126 15.50 -7.19 -1.22
C SER A 126 14.40 -7.80 -0.33
N ASP A 127 14.40 -9.12 -0.15
CA ASP A 127 13.38 -9.78 0.66
C ASP A 127 13.49 -9.43 2.15
N ASN A 128 14.72 -9.32 2.67
CA ASN A 128 14.96 -8.88 4.06
C ASN A 128 14.44 -7.45 4.28
N LEU A 129 14.76 -6.54 3.35
CA LEU A 129 14.29 -5.16 3.43
C LEU A 129 12.76 -5.09 3.32
N LEU A 130 12.14 -5.89 2.45
CA LEU A 130 10.69 -5.97 2.32
C LEU A 130 10.01 -6.49 3.60
N GLN A 131 10.61 -7.47 4.28
CA GLN A 131 10.13 -7.96 5.58
C GLN A 131 10.22 -6.87 6.66
N GLU A 132 11.31 -6.11 6.73
CA GLU A 132 11.42 -4.98 7.66
C GLU A 132 10.39 -3.88 7.35
N VAL A 133 10.21 -3.52 6.07
CA VAL A 133 9.17 -2.56 5.65
C VAL A 133 7.77 -3.07 6.02
N CYS A 134 7.52 -4.37 5.83
CA CYS A 134 6.27 -5.02 6.23
C CYS A 134 6.05 -4.90 7.74
N ARG A 135 7.09 -5.17 8.55
CA ARG A 135 7.05 -5.03 10.01
C ARG A 135 6.64 -3.63 10.45
N ILE A 136 7.26 -2.60 9.88
CA ILE A 136 6.90 -1.19 10.15
C ILE A 136 5.44 -0.93 9.75
N ALA A 137 5.02 -1.41 8.58
CA ALA A 137 3.66 -1.21 8.08
C ALA A 137 2.60 -1.84 9.01
N PHE A 138 2.86 -3.03 9.54
CA PHE A 138 1.96 -3.72 10.47
C PHE A 138 1.95 -3.08 11.86
N ARG A 139 3.14 -2.86 12.45
CA ARG A 139 3.30 -2.28 13.79
C ARG A 139 2.66 -0.90 13.93
N TYR A 140 2.80 -0.06 12.91
CA TYR A 140 2.29 1.31 12.90
C TYR A 140 1.02 1.46 12.05
N HIS A 141 0.29 0.38 11.75
CA HIS A 141 -1.01 0.39 11.07
C HIS A 141 -1.08 1.25 9.79
N PHE A 142 -0.05 1.16 8.93
CA PHE A 142 -0.07 1.77 7.60
C PHE A 142 -0.85 0.89 6.61
N SER A 143 -2.18 0.87 6.71
CA SER A 143 -3.06 -0.09 6.01
C SER A 143 -2.83 -0.19 4.50
N GLY A 144 -2.61 0.95 3.83
CA GLY A 144 -2.31 0.97 2.38
C GLY A 144 -0.98 0.26 2.05
N LEU A 145 0.02 0.43 2.91
CA LEU A 145 1.32 -0.23 2.77
C LEU A 145 1.24 -1.71 3.16
N GLN A 146 0.48 -2.08 4.19
CA GLN A 146 0.26 -3.49 4.58
C GLN A 146 -0.25 -4.32 3.40
N ALA A 147 -1.30 -3.83 2.73
CA ALA A 147 -1.86 -4.50 1.56
C ALA A 147 -0.80 -4.66 0.45
N ARG A 148 0.00 -3.62 0.21
CA ARG A 148 1.05 -3.66 -0.80
C ARG A 148 2.20 -4.60 -0.44
N CYS A 149 2.66 -4.60 0.80
CA CYS A 149 3.69 -5.50 1.31
C CYS A 149 3.25 -6.95 1.17
N VAL A 150 2.02 -7.28 1.60
CA VAL A 150 1.47 -8.62 1.43
C VAL A 150 1.52 -9.04 -0.03
N GLN A 151 1.01 -8.21 -0.96
CA GLN A 151 1.03 -8.51 -2.40
C GLN A 151 2.45 -8.74 -2.96
N LEU A 152 3.41 -7.92 -2.55
CA LEU A 152 4.80 -8.10 -2.97
C LEU A 152 5.40 -9.39 -2.41
N LEU A 153 5.15 -9.70 -1.13
CA LEU A 153 5.57 -10.95 -0.53
C LEU A 153 4.95 -12.14 -1.27
N LYS A 154 3.64 -12.12 -1.58
CA LYS A 154 2.97 -13.17 -2.39
C LYS A 154 3.69 -13.43 -3.71
N SER A 155 4.02 -12.34 -4.41
CA SER A 155 4.64 -12.41 -5.74
C SER A 155 6.05 -12.99 -5.75
N ARG A 156 6.71 -13.06 -4.57
CA ARG A 156 8.09 -13.51 -4.40
C ARG A 156 8.21 -14.83 -3.66
N VAL A 157 7.10 -15.40 -3.19
CA VAL A 157 7.12 -16.68 -2.46
C VAL A 157 7.64 -17.78 -3.37
N ASP A 158 8.58 -18.57 -2.85
CA ASP A 158 9.08 -19.79 -3.48
C ASP A 158 9.40 -20.86 -2.42
N VAL A 159 9.87 -22.01 -2.89
CA VAL A 159 10.25 -23.17 -2.07
C VAL A 159 11.47 -22.89 -1.18
N ASN A 160 12.26 -21.85 -1.46
CA ASN A 160 13.44 -21.52 -0.65
C ASN A 160 13.11 -20.53 0.47
N ASN A 161 12.13 -19.65 0.27
CA ASN A 161 11.80 -18.57 1.22
C ASN A 161 10.48 -18.73 1.98
N CYS A 162 9.68 -19.77 1.70
CA CYS A 162 8.35 -19.86 2.32
C CYS A 162 8.40 -20.17 3.82
N ILE A 163 9.37 -20.93 4.34
CA ILE A 163 9.52 -21.10 5.81
C ILE A 163 9.84 -19.77 6.49
N SER A 164 10.83 -19.03 6.00
CA SER A 164 11.23 -17.76 6.62
C SER A 164 10.11 -16.72 6.56
N LEU A 165 9.31 -16.73 5.48
CA LEU A 165 8.12 -15.90 5.37
C LEU A 165 7.04 -16.27 6.39
N TYR A 166 6.86 -17.56 6.70
CA TYR A 166 5.90 -18.02 7.70
C TYR A 166 6.37 -17.74 9.10
N ASP A 167 7.65 -17.96 9.40
CA ASP A 167 8.24 -17.56 10.66
C ASP A 167 8.08 -16.06 10.88
N PHE A 168 8.32 -15.25 9.84
CA PHE A 168 8.03 -13.82 9.88
C PHE A 168 6.54 -13.52 10.16
N ALA A 169 5.63 -14.18 9.45
CA ALA A 169 4.19 -13.99 9.61
C ALA A 169 3.69 -14.37 11.02
N ASP A 170 4.22 -15.44 11.59
CA ASP A 170 3.90 -15.91 12.93
C ASP A 170 4.46 -14.96 14.00
N ILE A 171 5.73 -14.57 13.89
CA ILE A 171 6.38 -13.61 14.80
C ILE A 171 5.65 -12.27 14.82
N GLU A 172 5.24 -11.78 13.65
CA GLU A 172 4.60 -10.47 13.50
C GLU A 172 3.07 -10.53 13.58
N ASN A 173 2.48 -11.70 13.86
CA ASN A 173 1.04 -11.95 13.89
C ASN A 173 0.32 -11.49 12.60
N VAL A 174 0.99 -11.62 11.46
CA VAL A 174 0.46 -11.34 10.13
C VAL A 174 -0.22 -12.60 9.58
N PHE A 175 -1.37 -12.96 10.16
CA PHE A 175 -2.12 -14.18 9.79
C PHE A 175 -2.55 -14.21 8.32
N THR A 176 -2.61 -13.05 7.66
CA THR A 176 -2.92 -12.95 6.24
C THR A 176 -1.85 -13.56 5.33
N LEU A 177 -0.63 -13.83 5.82
CA LEU A 177 0.47 -14.43 5.05
C LEU A 177 0.52 -15.97 5.11
N VAL A 178 -0.05 -16.59 6.16
CA VAL A 178 0.08 -18.03 6.48
C VAL A 178 -0.72 -18.96 5.54
N ASN A 179 -1.59 -18.43 4.69
CA ASN A 179 -2.34 -19.23 3.70
C ASN A 179 -2.31 -18.56 2.32
N VAL A 180 -1.24 -17.81 2.06
CA VAL A 180 -1.10 -17.06 0.82
C VAL A 180 -0.83 -18.00 -0.33
N LEU A 181 -1.59 -17.82 -1.41
CA LEU A 181 -1.31 -18.45 -2.69
C LEU A 181 -0.24 -17.65 -3.44
N ASP A 182 0.67 -18.37 -4.10
CA ASP A 182 1.65 -17.81 -5.02
C ASP A 182 0.99 -17.37 -6.34
N GLN A 183 1.81 -16.99 -7.33
CA GLN A 183 1.31 -16.57 -8.65
C GLN A 183 0.60 -17.69 -9.44
N THR A 184 0.84 -18.94 -9.07
CA THR A 184 0.23 -20.13 -9.68
C THR A 184 -1.00 -20.63 -8.92
N GLY A 185 -1.39 -19.92 -7.86
CA GLY A 185 -2.53 -20.31 -7.03
C GLY A 185 -2.19 -21.36 -5.97
N LEU A 186 -0.91 -21.68 -5.75
CA LEU A 186 -0.48 -22.68 -4.78
C LEU A 186 -0.10 -22.03 -3.45
N SER A 187 -0.63 -22.59 -2.37
CA SER A 187 -0.17 -22.34 -1.02
C SER A 187 1.24 -22.92 -0.80
N PRO A 188 2.01 -22.34 0.13
CA PRO A 188 3.31 -22.88 0.53
C PRO A 188 3.28 -24.33 1.00
N LEU A 189 2.17 -24.78 1.58
CA LEU A 189 2.00 -26.18 1.93
C LEU A 189 1.88 -27.06 0.68
N GLU A 190 1.13 -26.62 -0.33
CA GLU A 190 1.05 -27.32 -1.63
C GLU A 190 2.40 -27.37 -2.32
N LEU A 191 3.14 -26.27 -2.32
CA LEU A 191 4.49 -26.21 -2.89
C LEU A 191 5.42 -27.21 -2.19
N ALA A 192 5.39 -27.28 -0.85
CA ALA A 192 6.20 -28.22 -0.08
C ALA A 192 5.83 -29.70 -0.34
N LEU A 193 4.54 -30.00 -0.49
CA LEU A 193 4.06 -31.36 -0.74
C LEU A 193 4.36 -31.81 -2.19
N THR A 194 4.11 -30.95 -3.17
CA THR A 194 4.36 -31.24 -4.60
C THR A 194 5.86 -31.40 -4.91
N THR A 195 6.72 -30.65 -4.22
CA THR A 195 8.18 -30.75 -4.37
C THR A 195 8.82 -31.86 -3.52
N GLY A 196 8.04 -32.51 -2.64
CA GLY A 196 8.52 -33.60 -1.78
C GLY A 196 9.30 -33.15 -0.53
N HIS A 197 9.21 -31.87 -0.14
CA HIS A 197 9.85 -31.31 1.04
C HIS A 197 9.04 -31.59 2.32
N ILE A 198 9.01 -32.85 2.76
CA ILE A 198 8.18 -33.31 3.91
C ILE A 198 8.48 -32.55 5.21
N ASN A 199 9.75 -32.22 5.48
CA ASN A 199 10.11 -31.45 6.68
C ASN A 199 9.53 -30.03 6.66
N MET A 200 9.53 -29.39 5.49
CA MET A 200 8.92 -28.08 5.30
C MET A 200 7.39 -28.18 5.47
N ALA A 201 6.75 -29.19 4.88
CA ALA A 201 5.32 -29.42 5.05
C ALA A 201 4.93 -29.61 6.53
N ASN A 202 5.70 -30.40 7.29
CA ASN A 202 5.47 -30.58 8.73
C ASN A 202 5.63 -29.28 9.52
N GLN A 203 6.61 -28.44 9.18
CA GLN A 203 6.78 -27.13 9.80
C GLN A 203 5.60 -26.20 9.49
N LEU A 204 5.15 -26.15 8.23
CA LEU A 204 4.00 -25.33 7.83
C LEU A 204 2.71 -25.77 8.55
N LEU A 205 2.48 -27.08 8.68
CA LEU A 205 1.35 -27.62 9.45
C LEU A 205 1.43 -27.24 10.94
N SER A 206 2.63 -27.24 11.53
CA SER A 206 2.82 -26.79 12.92
C SER A 206 2.50 -25.31 13.13
N LYS A 207 2.52 -24.52 12.05
CA LYS A 207 2.20 -23.09 12.01
C LYS A 207 0.77 -22.80 11.54
N ASN A 208 -0.14 -23.77 11.65
CA ASN A 208 -1.55 -23.64 11.24
C ASN A 208 -1.76 -23.37 9.74
N ALA A 209 -0.86 -23.83 8.86
CA ALA A 209 -1.15 -23.85 7.43
C ALA A 209 -2.39 -24.71 7.14
N ASN A 210 -3.27 -24.21 6.28
CA ASN A 210 -4.53 -24.87 5.97
C ASN A 210 -4.30 -26.14 5.14
N CYS A 211 -4.44 -27.31 5.78
CA CYS A 211 -4.34 -28.60 5.13
C CYS A 211 -5.57 -28.98 4.28
N ASN A 212 -6.66 -28.21 4.39
CA ASN A 212 -7.87 -28.37 3.58
C ASN A 212 -7.91 -27.40 2.40
N ALA A 213 -6.78 -26.78 2.03
CA ALA A 213 -6.70 -26.06 0.77
C ALA A 213 -7.07 -27.04 -0.36
N VAL A 214 -7.92 -26.56 -1.26
CA VAL A 214 -8.33 -27.30 -2.45
C VAL A 214 -7.71 -26.59 -3.64
N ASP A 215 -7.19 -27.35 -4.59
CA ASP A 215 -6.67 -26.78 -5.83
C ASP A 215 -7.81 -26.15 -6.67
N GLU A 216 -7.48 -25.52 -7.80
CA GLU A 216 -8.47 -24.96 -8.73
C GLU A 216 -9.47 -26.01 -9.27
N SER A 217 -9.17 -27.30 -9.11
CA SER A 217 -10.05 -28.42 -9.48
C SER A 217 -10.93 -28.92 -8.33
N GLY A 218 -10.85 -28.30 -7.15
CA GLY A 218 -11.62 -28.66 -5.96
C GLY A 218 -11.11 -29.90 -5.23
N LYS A 219 -9.89 -30.35 -5.55
CA LYS A 219 -9.30 -31.56 -4.97
C LYS A 219 -8.52 -31.22 -3.70
N SER A 220 -8.83 -31.93 -2.61
CA SER A 220 -8.06 -31.82 -1.37
C SER A 220 -6.65 -32.38 -1.57
N ILE A 221 -5.66 -31.63 -1.11
CA ILE A 221 -4.23 -31.95 -1.30
C ILE A 221 -3.82 -33.25 -0.59
N LEU A 222 -4.58 -33.66 0.43
CA LEU A 222 -4.33 -34.87 1.22
C LEU A 222 -5.13 -36.11 0.77
N MET A 223 -5.88 -36.06 -0.35
CA MET A 223 -6.65 -37.19 -0.90
C MET A 223 -6.31 -37.57 -2.35
#